data_AF-A0A9D8NW86-F1
#
_entry.id   AF-A0A9D8NW86-F1
#
_cell.length_a   1.000
_cell.length_b   1.000
_cell.length_c   1.000
_cell.angle_alpha   90.00
_cell.angle_beta   90.00
_cell.angle_gamma   90.00
#
_symmetry.space_group_name_H-M   'P 1'
#
loop_
_entity.id
_entity.type
_entity.pdbx_description
1 polymer ?
#
loop_
_entity_poly.entity_id
_entity_poly.type
_entity_poly.pdbx_seq_one_letter_code
_entity_poly.pdbx_strand_id
1 'polypeptide(L)' 'MPADDNFHWLDVARIGEELAERHEDLDPVSITFPRLKALVIELPGFRELPGHPCNERILEAIQQAWIEERG' A
#
# COMPACT_ATOMS: atom_id res chain seq x y z
N MET A 1 8.07 -22.54 8.79
CA MET A 1 7.48 -21.54 9.71
C MET A 1 7.00 -20.40 8.83
N PRO A 2 5.69 -20.20 8.57
CA PRO A 2 5.27 -18.98 7.90
C PRO A 2 5.35 -17.85 8.92
N ALA A 3 6.18 -16.84 8.64
CA ALA A 3 6.21 -15.62 9.42
C ALA A 3 4.82 -14.98 9.36
N ASP A 4 4.27 -14.63 10.52
CA ASP A 4 3.09 -13.77 10.64
C ASP A 4 3.54 -12.34 10.27
N ASP A 5 3.93 -12.15 9.01
CA ASP A 5 4.47 -10.90 8.49
C ASP A 5 3.30 -10.06 7.94
N ASN A 6 2.32 -9.86 8.81
CA ASN A 6 1.18 -9.01 8.52
C ASN A 6 1.63 -7.54 8.58
N PHE A 7 1.39 -6.80 7.51
CA PHE A 7 1.76 -5.39 7.39
C PHE A 7 0.52 -4.49 7.36
N HIS A 8 0.71 -3.23 7.74
CA HIS A 8 -0.38 -2.30 8.04
C HIS A 8 -0.24 -1.03 7.21
N TRP A 9 -1.24 -0.15 7.30
CA TRP A 9 -1.21 1.19 6.72
C TRP A 9 0.09 1.98 6.99
N LEU A 10 0.75 1.76 8.13
CA LEU A 10 2.03 2.44 8.45
C LEU A 10 3.24 1.92 7.66
N ASP A 11 3.17 0.70 7.14
CA ASP A 11 4.24 0.06 6.37
C ASP A 11 4.20 0.54 4.91
N VAL A 12 4.24 1.86 4.70
CA VAL A 12 4.01 2.49 3.39
C VAL A 12 5.03 2.08 2.33
N ALA A 13 6.28 1.86 2.73
CA ALA A 13 7.34 1.37 1.85
C ALA A 13 7.05 -0.05 1.38
N ARG A 14 6.68 -0.94 2.31
CA ARG A 14 6.34 -2.34 1.99
C ARG A 14 5.07 -2.45 1.14
N ILE A 15 4.07 -1.62 1.42
CA ILE A 15 2.87 -1.52 0.59
C ILE A 15 3.24 -1.02 -0.81
N GLY A 16 4.09 0.01 -0.90
CA GLY A 16 4.56 0.55 -2.18
C GLY A 16 5.29 -0.48 -3.04
N GLU A 17 6.19 -1.26 -2.43
CA GLU A 17 6.93 -2.37 -3.08
C GLU A 17 5.95 -3.45 -3.57
N GLU A 18 5.06 -3.96 -2.70
CA GLU A 18 4.06 -4.96 -3.09
C GLU A 18 3.12 -4.46 -4.19
N LEU A 19 2.72 -3.19 -4.14
CA LEU A 19 1.92 -2.59 -5.21
C LEU A 19 2.72 -2.42 -6.50
N ALA A 20 3.99 -2.01 -6.44
CA ALA A 20 4.87 -1.88 -7.60
C ALA A 20 5.09 -3.23 -8.30
N GLU A 21 5.40 -4.27 -7.54
CA GLU A 21 5.63 -5.62 -8.05
C GLU A 21 4.35 -6.28 -8.59
N ARG A 22 3.22 -6.14 -7.87
CA ARG A 22 1.97 -6.79 -8.29
C ARG A 22 1.18 -6.00 -9.32
N HIS A 23 1.39 -4.69 -9.38
CA HIS A 23 0.67 -3.77 -10.25
C HIS A 23 1.65 -2.90 -11.07
N GLU A 24 2.58 -3.57 -11.78
CA GLU A 24 3.49 -2.92 -12.74
C GLU A 24 2.75 -2.21 -13.90
N ASP A 25 1.47 -2.53 -14.13
CA ASP A 25 0.63 -1.92 -15.17
C ASP A 25 -0.13 -0.67 -14.68
N LEU A 26 -0.19 -0.43 -13.35
CA LEU A 26 -0.99 0.66 -12.78
C LEU A 26 -0.15 1.87 -12.39
N ASP A 27 -0.48 3.05 -12.93
CA ASP A 27 0.19 4.29 -12.55
C ASP A 27 -0.24 4.81 -11.17
N PRO A 28 0.67 4.83 -10.17
CA PRO A 28 0.34 5.35 -8.84
C PRO A 28 -0.08 6.82 -8.86
N VAL A 29 0.46 7.60 -9.79
CA VAL A 29 0.12 9.01 -10.03
C VAL A 29 -1.28 9.19 -10.63
N SER A 30 -1.81 8.19 -11.33
CA SER A 30 -3.16 8.23 -11.92
C SER A 30 -4.22 7.64 -10.97
N ILE A 31 -3.79 6.90 -9.95
CA ILE A 31 -4.66 6.27 -8.97
C ILE A 31 -5.17 7.27 -7.93
N THR A 32 -6.46 7.19 -7.62
CA THR A 32 -7.09 7.97 -6.54
C THR A 32 -6.95 7.25 -5.20
N PHE A 33 -6.89 7.99 -4.10
CA PHE A 33 -6.86 7.46 -2.73
C PHE A 33 -7.82 6.29 -2.43
N PRO A 34 -9.13 6.32 -2.78
CA PRO A 34 -10.01 5.18 -2.57
C PRO A 34 -9.64 3.94 -3.41
N ARG A 35 -9.08 4.12 -4.61
CA ARG A 35 -8.60 3.02 -5.46
C ARG A 35 -7.33 2.42 -4.88
N LEU A 36 -6.38 3.26 -4.46
CA LEU A 36 -5.17 2.83 -3.75
C LEU A 36 -5.53 1.99 -2.53
N LYS A 37 -6.45 2.50 -1.70
CA LYS A 37 -6.94 1.82 -0.51
C LYS A 37 -7.52 0.43 -0.83
N ALA A 38 -8.30 0.30 -1.91
CA ALA A 38 -8.84 -0.98 -2.31
C ALA A 38 -7.73 -1.99 -2.67
N LEU A 39 -6.74 -1.57 -3.46
CA LEU A 39 -5.61 -2.43 -3.83
C LEU A 39 -4.83 -2.91 -2.60
N VAL A 40 -4.57 -2.01 -1.65
CA VAL A 40 -3.87 -2.34 -0.41
C VAL A 40 -4.65 -3.36 0.42
N ILE A 41 -5.98 -3.20 0.53
CA ILE A 41 -6.84 -4.15 1.25
C ILE A 41 -6.90 -5.51 0.54
N GLU A 42 -6.71 -5.54 -0.78
CA GLU A 42 -6.63 -6.77 -1.57
C GLU A 42 -5.26 -7.47 -1.50
N LEU A 43 -4.23 -6.86 -0.90
CA LEU A 43 -2.90 -7.46 -0.78
C LEU A 43 -2.87 -8.65 0.20
N PRO A 44 -2.27 -9.79 -0.18
CA PRO A 44 -2.11 -10.93 0.70
C PRO A 44 -1.09 -10.62 1.81
N GLY A 45 -1.54 -10.57 3.06
CA GLY A 45 -0.70 -10.19 4.21
C GLY A 45 -0.96 -8.77 4.73
N PHE A 46 -1.78 -7.99 4.02
CA PHE A 46 -2.30 -6.74 4.57
C PHE A 46 -3.32 -7.05 5.67
N ARG A 47 -3.17 -6.41 6.83
CA ARG A 47 -4.10 -6.56 7.94
C ARG A 47 -4.41 -5.20 8.55
N GLU A 48 -5.65 -4.74 8.43
CA GLU A 48 -6.05 -3.51 9.12
C GLU A 48 -6.14 -3.79 10.63
N LEU A 49 -5.39 -3.01 11.42
CA LEU A 49 -5.51 -3.06 12.89
C LEU A 49 -6.60 -2.08 13.35
N PRO A 50 -7.55 -2.52 14.19
CA PRO A 50 -8.50 -1.63 14.81
C PRO A 50 -7.76 -0.63 15.72
N GLY A 51 -7.52 0.58 15.21
CA GLY A 51 -6.72 1.62 15.89
C GLY A 51 -5.75 2.37 14.99
N HIS A 52 -5.47 1.89 13.78
CA HIS A 52 -4.64 2.56 12.79
C HIS A 52 -5.53 3.09 11.64
N PRO A 53 -6.14 4.28 11.80
CA PRO A 53 -6.96 4.85 10.75
C PRO A 53 -6.11 5.12 9.51
N CYS A 54 -6.59 4.64 8.38
CA CYS A 54 -6.12 5.04 7.07
C CYS A 54 -6.41 6.55 6.88
N ASN A 55 -5.43 7.39 7.19
CA ASN A 55 -5.51 8.83 6.97
C ASN A 55 -5.01 9.20 5.57
N GLU A 56 -5.40 10.38 5.09
CA GLU A 56 -4.96 10.93 3.79
C GLU A 56 -3.42 10.98 3.69
N ARG A 57 -2.73 11.32 4.78
CA ARG A 57 -1.25 11.34 4.83
C ARG A 57 -0.62 9.97 4.60
N ILE A 58 -1.27 8.90 5.06
CA ILE A 58 -0.77 7.54 4.85
C ILE A 58 -0.96 7.15 3.38
N LEU A 59 -2.14 7.42 2.82
CA LEU A 59 -2.40 7.14 1.41
C LEU A 59 -1.47 7.95 0.50
N GLU A 60 -1.20 9.20 0.85
CA GLU A 60 -0.19 10.03 0.20
C GLU A 60 1.21 9.42 0.29
N ALA A 61 1.63 8.95 1.47
CA ALA A 61 2.94 8.32 1.66
C ALA A 61 3.05 6.97 0.90
N ILE A 62 2.00 6.15 0.87
CA ILE A 62 1.96 4.93 0.06
C ILE A 62 2.07 5.27 -1.43
N GLN A 63 1.32 6.28 -1.88
CA GLN A 63 1.38 6.73 -3.26
C GLN A 63 2.78 7.24 -3.62
N GLN A 64 3.42 8.03 -2.75
CA GLN A 64 4.79 8.49 -2.95
C GLN A 64 5.78 7.33 -2.99
N ALA A 65 5.74 6.41 -2.02
CA ALA A 65 6.59 5.23 -2.00
C ALA A 65 6.42 4.39 -3.28
N TRP A 66 5.19 4.19 -3.73
CA TRP A 66 4.93 3.48 -4.98
C TRP A 66 5.47 4.23 -6.20
N ILE A 67 5.36 5.57 -6.26
CA ILE A 67 5.96 6.38 -7.33
C ILE A 67 7.50 6.27 -7.30
N GLU A 68 8.12 6.35 -6.12
CA GLU A 68 9.58 6.24 -5.95
C GLU A 68 10.10 4.86 -6.37
N GLU A 69 9.40 3.77 -6.06
CA GLU A 69 9.79 2.42 -6.49
C GLU A 69 9.61 2.19 -8.00
N ARG A 70 8.66 2.89 -8.64
CA ARG A 70 8.41 2.80 -10.08
C ARG A 70 9.29 3.72 -10.93
N GLY A 71 9.85 4.78 -10.34
CA GLY A 71 10.57 5.86 -11.02
C GLY A 71 12.07 5.62 -11.09
#